data_AF-A0A931W4Q8-F1
#
_entry.id   AF-A0A931W4Q8-F1
#
_cell.length_a   1.000
_cell.length_b   1.000
_cell.length_c   1.000
_cell.angle_alpha   90.00
_cell.angle_beta   90.00
_cell.angle_gamma   90.00
#
_symmetry.space_group_name_H-M   'P 1'
#
loop_
_entity.id
_entity.type
_entity.pdbx_description
1 polymer ?
#
loop_
_entity_poly.entity_id
_entity_poly.type
_entity_poly.pdbx_seq_one_letter_code
_entity_poly.pdbx_strand_id
1 'polypeptide(L)'
;MKKLSLALLGILAVLASIVLVRTASFSSRQLQVEPVQVIAIDRDAVAKRLAEAIRFRTVSFQDHAEPSVAEFDRLHAFIAMSFPRLHEQLTKQTVNGHSLLYTWNGKDARLKPMLLMGHMDVVPVDAPTERQWTHPPFAGQIANGYIWGRGAMDDKVSVLGILEAVEYLLSAGFQPQRTIYLAFGHDEEIGGHNGAAKIAELLRSRGVELEYVLDEGMNIVDGIIPGIAAPA
;
A
#
# COMPACT_ATOMS: atom_id res chain seq x y z
N MET A 1 -2.21 -24.79 -49.21
CA MET A 1 -2.69 -25.41 -47.95
C MET A 1 -1.59 -26.22 -47.25
N LYS A 2 -1.08 -27.34 -47.79
CA LYS A 2 -0.06 -28.20 -47.13
C LYS A 2 1.22 -27.47 -46.65
N LYS A 3 1.79 -26.56 -47.45
CA LYS A 3 3.00 -25.78 -47.06
C LYS A 3 2.74 -24.83 -45.89
N LEU A 4 1.53 -24.26 -45.82
CA LEU A 4 1.12 -23.36 -44.74
C LEU A 4 0.92 -24.15 -43.44
N SER A 5 0.33 -25.34 -43.54
CA SER A 5 0.14 -26.27 -42.40
C SER A 5 1.47 -26.75 -41.82
N LEU A 6 2.45 -27.10 -42.68
CA LEU A 6 3.79 -27.50 -42.26
C LEU A 6 4.56 -26.35 -41.59
N ALA A 7 4.43 -25.13 -42.11
CA ALA A 7 5.03 -23.95 -41.50
C ALA A 7 4.43 -23.68 -40.10
N LEU A 8 3.11 -23.79 -39.96
CA LEU A 8 2.42 -23.63 -38.67
C LEU A 8 2.86 -24.70 -37.65
N LEU A 9 2.99 -25.96 -38.07
CA LEU A 9 3.48 -27.06 -37.24
C LEU A 9 4.92 -26.81 -36.77
N GLY A 10 5.79 -26.30 -37.65
CA GLY A 10 7.15 -25.90 -37.30
C GLY A 10 7.18 -24.79 -36.26
N ILE A 11 6.35 -23.76 -36.42
CA ILE A 11 6.23 -22.65 -35.45
C ILE A 11 5.75 -23.17 -34.09
N LEU A 12 4.73 -24.02 -34.06
CA LEU A 12 4.21 -24.61 -32.82
C LEU A 12 5.26 -25.48 -32.12
N ALA A 13 6.04 -26.27 -32.87
CA ALA A 13 7.10 -27.09 -32.33
C ALA A 13 8.22 -26.25 -31.70
N VAL A 14 8.61 -25.14 -32.35
CA VAL A 14 9.59 -24.20 -31.80
C VAL A 14 9.06 -23.54 -30.54
N LEU A 15 7.81 -23.09 -30.54
CA LEU A 15 7.20 -22.44 -29.37
C LEU A 15 7.08 -23.40 -28.19
N ALA A 16 6.66 -24.65 -28.43
CA ALA A 16 6.62 -25.70 -27.42
C ALA A 16 8.01 -26.00 -26.85
N SER A 17 9.04 -26.04 -27.71
CA SER A 17 10.43 -26.25 -27.29
C SER A 17 10.93 -25.11 -26.40
N ILE A 18 10.64 -23.86 -26.76
CA ILE A 18 10.99 -22.68 -25.95
C ILE A 18 10.32 -22.75 -24.58
N VAL A 19 9.02 -23.08 -24.52
CA VAL A 19 8.28 -23.22 -23.25
C VAL A 19 8.90 -24.31 -22.40
N LEU A 20 9.15 -25.51 -22.95
CA LEU A 20 9.73 -26.63 -22.21
C LEU A 20 11.13 -26.29 -21.66
N VAL A 21 11.99 -25.68 -22.48
CA VAL A 21 13.33 -25.27 -22.05
C VAL A 21 13.25 -24.20 -20.97
N ARG A 22 12.38 -23.19 -21.13
CA ARG A 22 12.20 -22.14 -20.13
C ARG A 22 11.66 -22.69 -18.81
N THR A 23 10.67 -23.58 -18.85
CA THR A 23 10.12 -24.22 -17.64
C THR A 23 11.18 -25.07 -16.94
N ALA A 24 11.94 -25.89 -17.69
CA ALA A 24 12.97 -26.75 -17.11
C ALA A 24 14.20 -25.98 -16.60
N SER A 25 14.49 -24.80 -17.18
CA SER A 25 15.61 -23.94 -16.77
C SER A 25 15.23 -22.82 -15.81
N PHE A 26 13.95 -22.70 -15.45
CA PHE A 26 13.49 -21.69 -14.50
C PHE A 26 14.03 -22.04 -13.11
N SER A 27 14.88 -21.17 -12.58
CA SER A 27 15.30 -21.19 -11.19
C SER A 27 14.70 -19.99 -10.48
N SER A 28 14.00 -20.23 -9.38
CA SER A 28 13.54 -19.16 -8.52
C SER A 28 14.75 -18.53 -7.83
N ARG A 29 14.92 -17.21 -7.99
CA ARG A 29 15.90 -16.42 -7.23
C ARG A 29 15.34 -16.12 -5.85
N GLN A 30 15.01 -17.16 -5.07
CA GLN A 30 14.71 -16.93 -3.67
C GLN A 30 15.98 -16.42 -2.99
N LEU A 31 15.98 -15.13 -2.67
CA LEU A 31 17.07 -14.51 -1.94
C LEU A 31 17.05 -15.08 -0.52
N GLN A 32 18.16 -15.70 -0.13
CA GLN A 32 18.41 -16.02 1.27
C GLN A 32 18.78 -14.72 1.96
N VAL A 33 17.87 -14.22 2.80
CA VAL A 33 18.07 -13.00 3.58
C VAL A 33 18.24 -13.38 5.04
N GLU A 34 19.19 -12.72 5.70
CA GLU A 34 19.35 -12.87 7.14
C GLU A 34 18.05 -12.44 7.85
N PRO A 35 17.58 -13.17 8.87
CA PRO A 35 16.40 -12.79 9.62
C PRO A 35 16.54 -11.37 10.17
N VAL A 36 15.53 -10.54 9.90
CA VAL A 36 15.49 -9.16 10.41
C VAL A 36 15.32 -9.22 11.94
N GLN A 37 16.08 -8.38 12.66
CA GLN A 37 15.90 -8.24 14.10
C GLN A 37 14.48 -7.76 14.41
N VAL A 38 13.78 -8.51 15.27
CA VAL A 38 12.44 -8.14 15.72
C VAL A 38 12.55 -6.90 16.59
N ILE A 39 11.97 -5.80 16.13
CA ILE A 39 11.89 -4.55 16.89
C ILE A 39 10.79 -4.69 17.94
N ALA A 40 11.09 -4.30 19.18
CA ALA A 40 10.09 -4.23 20.23
C ALA A 40 9.18 -3.02 19.99
N ILE A 41 7.93 -3.29 19.62
CA ILE A 41 6.87 -2.28 19.46
C ILE A 41 5.71 -2.61 20.40
N ASP A 42 4.98 -1.59 20.84
CA ASP A 42 3.71 -1.77 21.54
C ASP A 42 2.64 -2.24 20.53
N ARG A 43 2.51 -3.56 20.41
CA ARG A 43 1.60 -4.20 19.45
C ARG A 43 0.15 -3.80 19.68
N ASP A 44 -0.25 -3.63 20.94
CA ASP A 44 -1.63 -3.27 21.29
C ASP A 44 -1.93 -1.83 20.87
N ALA A 45 -0.99 -0.90 21.07
CA ALA A 45 -1.16 0.48 20.63
C ALA A 45 -1.23 0.60 19.10
N VAL A 46 -0.37 -0.10 18.37
CA VAL A 46 -0.38 -0.13 16.90
C VAL A 46 -1.69 -0.74 16.38
N ALA A 47 -2.12 -1.88 16.93
CA ALA A 47 -3.36 -2.53 16.55
C ALA A 47 -4.58 -1.63 16.82
N LYS A 48 -4.61 -0.93 17.95
CA LYS A 48 -5.67 0.05 18.29
C LYS A 48 -5.70 1.22 17.33
N ARG A 49 -4.55 1.72 16.87
CA ARG A 49 -4.50 2.83 15.91
C ARG A 49 -5.04 2.42 14.54
N LEU A 50 -4.68 1.22 14.05
CA LEU A 50 -5.26 0.71 12.80
C LEU A 50 -6.78 0.45 12.94
N ALA A 51 -7.19 -0.16 14.06
CA ALA A 51 -8.60 -0.34 14.40
C ALA A 51 -9.38 0.99 14.41
N GLU A 52 -8.82 2.05 14.99
CA GLU A 52 -9.45 3.37 14.97
C GLU A 52 -9.48 3.95 13.54
N ALA A 53 -8.40 3.83 12.78
CA ALA A 53 -8.33 4.30 11.40
C ALA A 53 -9.40 3.67 10.48
N ILE A 54 -9.74 2.40 10.72
CA ILE A 54 -10.80 1.65 10.00
C ILE A 54 -12.19 2.27 10.22
N ARG A 55 -12.42 2.94 11.35
CA ARG A 55 -13.74 3.51 11.68
C ARG A 55 -14.07 4.73 10.81
N PHE A 56 -13.06 5.40 10.25
CA PHE A 56 -13.26 6.48 9.29
C PHE A 56 -13.68 5.92 7.93
N ARG A 57 -14.91 6.22 7.52
CA ARG A 57 -15.55 5.64 6.33
C ARG A 57 -15.15 6.38 5.05
N THR A 58 -13.87 6.34 4.73
CA THR A 58 -13.24 6.91 3.53
C THR A 58 -13.61 6.12 2.26
N VAL A 59 -14.90 5.89 2.03
CA VAL A 59 -15.38 5.04 0.94
C VAL A 59 -15.38 5.82 -0.37
N SER A 60 -14.74 5.25 -1.40
CA SER A 60 -14.81 5.75 -2.77
C SER A 60 -15.90 5.01 -3.54
N PHE A 61 -16.73 5.76 -4.28
CA PHE A 61 -17.78 5.19 -5.12
C PHE A 61 -17.47 5.40 -6.61
N GLN A 62 -17.60 4.35 -7.42
CA GLN A 62 -17.36 4.39 -8.86
C GLN A 62 -18.34 5.27 -9.63
N ASP A 63 -19.51 5.55 -9.06
CA ASP A 63 -20.52 6.44 -9.66
C ASP A 63 -20.18 7.94 -9.49
N HIS A 64 -18.96 8.25 -9.03
CA HIS A 64 -18.50 9.59 -8.71
C HIS A 64 -19.34 10.30 -7.64
N ALA A 65 -20.11 9.55 -6.82
CA ALA A 65 -20.61 10.12 -5.59
C ALA A 65 -19.42 10.62 -4.77
N GLU A 66 -19.47 11.88 -4.34
CA GLU A 66 -18.32 12.47 -3.66
C GLU A 66 -17.97 11.61 -2.44
N PRO A 67 -16.71 11.17 -2.30
CA PRO A 67 -16.25 10.54 -1.09
C PRO A 67 -16.60 11.45 0.09
N SER A 68 -16.86 10.87 1.26
CA SER A 68 -17.15 11.70 2.43
C SER A 68 -15.90 12.49 2.81
N VAL A 69 -15.79 13.72 2.29
CA VAL A 69 -14.74 14.70 2.59
C VAL A 69 -14.50 14.80 4.11
N ALA A 70 -15.59 14.78 4.87
CA ALA A 70 -15.56 14.82 6.34
C ALA A 70 -14.93 13.58 7.01
N GLU A 71 -14.91 12.43 6.35
CA GLU A 71 -14.21 11.22 6.84
C GLU A 71 -12.70 11.34 6.62
N PHE A 72 -12.26 11.89 5.49
CA PHE A 72 -10.83 12.18 5.26
C PHE A 72 -10.30 13.21 6.25
N ASP A 73 -11.04 14.29 6.49
CA ASP A 73 -10.63 15.31 7.47
C ASP A 73 -10.51 14.72 8.89
N ARG A 74 -11.43 13.84 9.27
CA ARG A 74 -11.36 13.12 10.55
C ARG A 74 -10.18 12.15 10.61
N LEU A 75 -9.91 11.40 9.53
CA LEU A 75 -8.75 10.54 9.44
C LEU A 75 -7.45 11.35 9.53
N HIS A 76 -7.37 12.50 8.85
CA HIS A 76 -6.20 13.39 8.92
C HIS A 76 -5.97 13.96 10.32
N ALA A 77 -7.03 14.35 11.02
CA ALA A 77 -6.95 14.80 12.40
C ALA A 77 -6.46 13.68 13.32
N PHE A 78 -6.97 12.46 13.13
CA PHE A 78 -6.52 11.27 13.84
C PHE A 78 -5.04 10.95 13.58
N ILE A 79 -4.58 11.03 12.32
CA ILE A 79 -3.16 10.83 11.96
C ILE A 79 -2.29 11.90 12.63
N ALA A 80 -2.71 13.17 12.62
CA ALA A 80 -1.97 14.25 13.27
C ALA A 80 -1.84 14.05 14.80
N MET A 81 -2.90 13.58 15.45
CA MET A 81 -2.89 13.28 16.89
C MET A 81 -2.07 12.03 17.23
N SER A 82 -2.08 11.03 16.34
CA SER A 82 -1.44 9.73 16.59
C SER A 82 0.06 9.74 16.32
N PHE A 83 0.52 10.60 15.41
CA PHE A 83 1.92 10.67 14.96
C PHE A 83 2.48 12.10 15.11
N PRO A 84 2.62 12.59 16.35
CA PRO A 84 3.00 13.98 16.60
C PRO A 84 4.45 14.28 16.19
N ARG A 85 5.41 13.35 16.38
CA ARG A 85 6.81 13.61 16.00
C ARG A 85 6.94 13.68 14.49
N LEU A 86 6.22 12.83 13.77
CA LEU A 86 6.13 12.88 12.32
C LEU A 86 5.63 14.25 11.85
N HIS A 87 4.55 14.76 12.44
CA HIS A 87 4.00 16.08 12.08
C HIS A 87 4.88 17.25 12.51
N GLU A 88 5.71 17.08 13.54
CA GLU A 88 6.68 18.08 13.98
C GLU A 88 7.93 18.11 13.09
N GLN A 89 8.41 16.94 12.64
CA GLN A 89 9.73 16.81 12.02
C GLN A 89 9.70 16.63 10.49
N LEU A 90 8.56 16.24 9.91
CA LEU A 90 8.38 16.16 8.45
C LEU A 90 7.57 17.35 7.94
N THR A 91 7.85 17.79 6.72
CA THR A 91 7.01 18.78 6.05
C THR A 91 5.80 18.11 5.44
N LYS A 92 4.60 18.41 5.96
CA LYS A 92 3.32 17.96 5.40
C LYS A 92 2.80 18.94 4.34
N GLN A 93 2.27 18.40 3.25
CA GLN A 93 1.47 19.13 2.29
C GLN A 93 0.22 18.32 1.93
N THR A 94 -0.94 18.98 1.92
CA THR A 94 -2.15 18.39 1.36
C THR A 94 -2.21 18.71 -0.14
N VAL A 95 -2.42 17.68 -0.97
CA VAL A 95 -2.44 17.76 -2.43
C VAL A 95 -3.84 17.47 -2.94
N ASN A 96 -4.35 18.34 -3.79
CA ASN A 96 -5.67 18.20 -4.43
C ASN A 96 -6.81 17.89 -3.42
N GLY A 97 -6.85 18.63 -2.32
CA GLY A 97 -7.92 18.53 -1.31
C GLY A 97 -7.61 17.54 -0.19
N HIS A 98 -7.38 16.25 -0.50
CA HIS A 98 -7.33 15.20 0.52
C HIS A 98 -6.12 14.26 0.47
N SER A 99 -5.29 14.29 -0.57
CA SER A 99 -4.08 13.48 -0.54
C SER A 99 -3.02 14.09 0.37
N LEU A 100 -2.25 13.25 1.05
CA LEU A 100 -1.17 13.68 1.92
C LEU A 100 0.20 13.41 1.28
N LEU A 101 1.06 14.41 1.28
CA LEU A 101 2.47 14.28 0.93
C LEU A 101 3.33 14.77 2.10
N TYR A 102 4.12 13.88 2.67
CA TYR A 102 5.12 14.22 3.68
C TYR A 102 6.52 14.17 3.08
N THR A 103 7.40 15.07 3.52
CA THR A 103 8.82 15.08 3.14
C THR A 103 9.69 14.88 4.38
N TRP A 104 10.43 13.78 4.43
CA TRP A 104 11.44 13.50 5.44
C TRP A 104 12.83 13.74 4.89
N ASN A 105 13.43 14.87 5.26
CA ASN A 105 14.71 15.29 4.71
C ASN A 105 15.85 14.34 5.12
N GLY A 106 16.56 13.85 4.10
CA GLY A 106 17.76 13.05 4.30
C GLY A 106 18.98 13.91 4.67
N LYS A 107 20.04 13.23 5.12
CA LYS A 107 21.34 13.85 5.41
C LYS A 107 22.07 14.33 4.16
N ASP A 108 21.92 13.63 3.04
CA ASP A 108 22.61 13.93 1.79
C ASP A 108 21.59 14.29 0.68
N ALA A 109 21.47 15.59 0.41
CA ALA A 109 20.58 16.13 -0.61
C ALA A 109 20.99 15.78 -2.06
N ARG A 110 22.17 15.18 -2.27
CA ARG A 110 22.63 14.75 -3.60
C ARG A 110 22.09 13.38 -3.99
N LEU A 111 21.64 12.59 -3.01
CA LEU A 111 21.06 11.27 -3.26
C LEU A 111 19.64 11.42 -3.79
N LYS A 112 19.29 10.61 -4.80
CA LYS A 112 17.92 10.54 -5.29
C LYS A 112 16.98 10.08 -4.15
N PRO A 113 15.84 10.77 -3.93
CA PRO A 113 14.88 10.40 -2.90
C PRO A 113 14.20 9.07 -3.21
N MET A 114 13.52 8.51 -2.21
CA MET A 114 12.59 7.39 -2.38
C MET A 114 11.16 7.81 -2.03
N LEU A 115 10.18 7.06 -2.53
CA LEU A 115 8.77 7.24 -2.25
C LEU A 115 8.23 5.98 -1.58
N LEU A 116 7.61 6.15 -0.40
CA LEU A 116 6.75 5.16 0.21
C LEU A 116 5.31 5.66 0.04
N MET A 117 4.44 4.85 -0.52
CA MET A 117 3.08 5.24 -0.81
C MET A 117 2.07 4.15 -0.47
N GLY A 118 0.80 4.55 -0.49
CA GLY A 118 -0.39 3.74 -0.26
C GLY A 118 -1.63 4.61 -0.41
N HIS A 119 -2.80 4.06 -0.15
CA HIS A 119 -4.07 4.80 -0.28
C HIS A 119 -4.92 4.75 0.99
N MET A 120 -5.71 5.80 1.20
CA MET A 120 -6.53 5.98 2.40
C MET A 120 -8.00 5.66 2.16
N ASP A 121 -8.42 5.64 0.90
CA ASP A 121 -9.77 5.26 0.54
C ASP A 121 -9.97 3.76 0.57
N VAL A 122 -11.22 3.34 0.45
CA VAL A 122 -11.60 1.93 0.48
C VAL A 122 -12.81 1.69 -0.42
N VAL A 123 -12.92 0.49 -0.99
CA VAL A 123 -14.15 0.09 -1.68
C VAL A 123 -15.38 0.06 -0.76
N PRO A 124 -16.59 0.20 -1.33
CA PRO A 124 -17.84 -0.02 -0.60
C PRO A 124 -17.95 -1.44 -0.02
N VAL A 125 -18.83 -1.60 0.95
CA VAL A 125 -19.29 -2.91 1.41
C VAL A 125 -20.52 -3.27 0.59
N ASP A 126 -20.49 -4.43 -0.05
CA ASP A 126 -21.60 -4.88 -0.87
C ASP A 126 -22.83 -5.19 0.02
N ALA A 127 -23.92 -4.46 -0.18
CA ALA A 127 -25.09 -4.49 0.70
C ALA A 127 -25.71 -5.89 0.90
N PRO A 128 -25.79 -6.77 -0.13
CA PRO A 128 -26.25 -8.15 0.03
C PRO A 128 -25.35 -9.00 0.95
N THR A 129 -24.06 -8.68 1.06
CA THR A 129 -23.08 -9.44 1.83
C THR A 129 -22.68 -8.77 3.14
N GLU A 130 -23.17 -7.56 3.44
CA GLU A 130 -22.87 -6.85 4.68
C GLU A 130 -23.15 -7.70 5.93
N ARG A 131 -24.25 -8.49 5.91
CA ARG A 131 -24.62 -9.38 7.01
C ARG A 131 -23.72 -10.62 7.17
N GLN A 132 -22.85 -10.89 6.20
CA GLN A 132 -21.88 -12.00 6.26
C GLN A 132 -20.62 -11.62 7.03
N TRP A 133 -20.42 -10.32 7.30
CA TRP A 133 -19.32 -9.86 8.13
C TRP A 133 -19.49 -10.36 9.57
N THR A 134 -18.46 -11.01 10.12
CA THR A 134 -18.42 -11.43 11.52
C THR A 134 -18.48 -10.24 12.48
N HIS A 135 -17.85 -9.13 12.09
CA HIS A 135 -17.88 -7.86 12.81
C HIS A 135 -18.20 -6.73 11.83
N PRO A 136 -18.94 -5.67 12.22
CA PRO A 136 -19.32 -4.62 11.29
C PRO A 136 -18.09 -4.01 10.60
N PRO A 137 -18.15 -3.78 9.27
CA PRO A 137 -16.98 -3.49 8.44
C PRO A 137 -16.22 -2.22 8.84
N PHE A 138 -16.89 -1.26 9.50
CA PHE A 138 -16.28 -0.02 9.98
C PHE A 138 -16.27 0.08 11.50
N ALA A 139 -16.34 -1.05 12.22
CA ALA A 139 -16.25 -1.05 13.68
C ALA A 139 -14.81 -0.93 14.19
N GLY A 140 -13.81 -1.37 13.42
CA GLY A 140 -12.44 -1.48 13.88
C GLY A 140 -12.28 -2.52 14.99
N GLN A 141 -12.96 -3.67 14.87
CA GLN A 141 -13.01 -4.63 15.97
C GLN A 141 -11.68 -5.40 16.07
N ILE A 142 -11.04 -5.37 17.23
CA ILE A 142 -9.93 -6.29 17.54
C ILE A 142 -10.55 -7.53 18.21
N ALA A 143 -10.41 -8.69 17.57
CA ALA A 143 -10.97 -9.94 18.08
C ALA A 143 -10.20 -11.15 17.54
N ASN A 144 -9.98 -12.14 18.41
CA ASN A 144 -9.36 -13.44 18.07
C ASN A 144 -7.98 -13.33 17.41
N GLY A 145 -7.19 -12.30 17.76
CA GLY A 145 -5.87 -12.06 17.17
C GLY A 145 -5.89 -11.31 15.84
N TYR A 146 -7.06 -10.86 15.38
CA TYR A 146 -7.22 -10.10 14.13
C TYR A 146 -7.80 -8.72 14.39
N ILE A 147 -7.55 -7.81 13.45
CA ILE A 147 -8.20 -6.50 13.36
C ILE A 147 -9.19 -6.59 12.19
N TRP A 148 -10.47 -6.43 12.49
CA TRP A 148 -11.56 -6.60 11.53
C TRP A 148 -12.05 -5.25 11.02
N GLY A 149 -12.05 -5.12 9.68
CA GLY A 149 -12.80 -4.09 8.98
C GLY A 149 -12.32 -3.83 7.56
N ARG A 150 -13.12 -3.07 6.81
CA ARG A 150 -12.77 -2.57 5.48
C ARG A 150 -11.61 -1.57 5.63
N GLY A 151 -10.55 -1.76 4.86
CA GLY A 151 -9.29 -1.03 5.04
C GLY A 151 -8.20 -1.81 5.79
N ALA A 152 -8.54 -2.88 6.50
CA ALA A 152 -7.59 -3.59 7.36
C ALA A 152 -6.46 -4.30 6.60
N MET A 153 -6.70 -4.69 5.35
CA MET A 153 -5.71 -5.33 4.47
C MET A 153 -5.34 -4.45 3.28
N ASP A 154 -6.24 -3.57 2.87
CA ASP A 154 -6.19 -2.78 1.64
C ASP A 154 -6.87 -1.42 1.90
N ASP A 155 -6.12 -0.33 2.08
CA ASP A 155 -4.66 -0.32 2.31
C ASP A 155 -4.25 0.50 3.55
N LYS A 156 -5.18 0.68 4.49
CA LYS A 156 -4.88 1.40 5.73
C LYS A 156 -3.77 0.74 6.54
N VAL A 157 -3.54 -0.57 6.39
CA VAL A 157 -2.43 -1.26 7.05
C VAL A 157 -1.07 -0.77 6.58
N SER A 158 -0.88 -0.54 5.27
CA SER A 158 0.41 -0.04 4.75
C SER A 158 0.60 1.42 5.11
N VAL A 159 -0.45 2.26 4.95
CA VAL A 159 -0.41 3.68 5.35
C VAL A 159 -0.03 3.82 6.82
N LEU A 160 -0.74 3.13 7.72
CA LEU A 160 -0.45 3.21 9.16
C LEU A 160 0.90 2.55 9.48
N GLY A 161 1.25 1.43 8.86
CA GLY A 161 2.55 0.78 9.06
C GLY A 161 3.74 1.69 8.72
N ILE A 162 3.65 2.45 7.63
CA ILE A 162 4.64 3.46 7.26
C ILE A 162 4.71 4.57 8.31
N LEU A 163 3.56 5.11 8.74
CA LEU A 163 3.49 6.16 9.75
C LEU A 163 4.08 5.71 11.10
N GLU A 164 3.76 4.49 11.54
CA GLU A 164 4.30 3.87 12.76
C GLU A 164 5.81 3.70 12.71
N ALA A 165 6.33 3.20 11.58
CA ALA A 165 7.77 3.02 11.40
C ALA A 165 8.51 4.36 11.45
N VAL A 166 7.96 5.40 10.79
CA VAL A 166 8.55 6.75 10.80
C VAL A 166 8.50 7.35 12.20
N GLU A 167 7.35 7.32 12.88
CA GLU A 167 7.21 7.83 14.26
C GLU A 167 8.19 7.13 15.22
N TYR A 168 8.31 5.80 15.11
CA TYR A 168 9.27 5.02 15.89
C TYR A 168 10.72 5.45 15.62
N LEU A 169 11.12 5.53 14.35
CA LEU A 169 12.47 5.94 13.96
C LEU A 169 12.80 7.37 14.43
N LEU A 170 11.86 8.31 14.30
CA LEU A 170 12.01 9.67 14.81
C LEU A 170 12.16 9.70 16.33
N SER A 171 11.43 8.84 17.06
CA SER A 171 11.58 8.71 18.52
C SER A 171 12.98 8.23 18.94
N ALA A 172 13.63 7.45 18.07
CA ALA A 172 15.01 6.99 18.23
C ALA A 172 16.07 7.97 17.70
N GLY A 173 15.67 9.17 17.26
CA GLY A 173 16.59 10.17 16.70
C GLY A 173 17.18 9.78 15.35
N PHE A 174 16.56 8.83 14.64
CA PHE A 174 17.01 8.41 13.32
C PHE A 174 16.71 9.49 12.28
N GLN A 175 17.65 9.66 11.34
CA GLN A 175 17.46 10.47 10.14
C GLN A 175 17.99 9.68 8.94
N PRO A 176 17.22 9.56 7.85
CA PRO A 176 17.61 8.78 6.69
C PRO A 176 18.78 9.44 5.93
N GLN A 177 19.52 8.64 5.16
CA GLN A 177 20.61 9.17 4.32
C GLN A 177 20.08 9.99 3.14
N ARG A 178 19.05 9.47 2.46
CA ARG A 178 18.33 10.11 1.35
C ARG A 178 16.98 10.62 1.82
N THR A 179 16.45 11.64 1.15
CA THR A 179 15.10 12.12 1.42
C THR A 179 14.07 11.04 1.12
N ILE A 180 13.05 10.93 1.98
CA ILE A 180 11.94 10.00 1.82
C ILE A 180 10.65 10.81 1.69
N TYR A 181 9.90 10.58 0.62
CA TYR A 181 8.54 11.07 0.48
C TYR A 181 7.56 10.00 0.99
N LEU A 182 6.54 10.42 1.73
CA LEU A 182 5.40 9.58 2.08
C LEU A 182 4.18 10.14 1.33
N ALA A 183 3.58 9.36 0.44
CA ALA A 183 2.45 9.82 -0.37
C ALA A 183 1.23 8.94 -0.16
N PHE A 184 0.14 9.52 0.32
CA PHE A 184 -1.09 8.82 0.61
C PHE A 184 -2.23 9.37 -0.25
N GLY A 185 -2.70 8.55 -1.20
CA GLY A 185 -3.80 8.85 -2.11
C GLY A 185 -5.18 8.78 -1.43
N HIS A 186 -6.20 9.39 -2.04
CA HIS A 186 -7.57 9.42 -1.51
C HIS A 186 -8.62 8.89 -2.50
N ASP A 187 -8.20 8.34 -3.64
CA ASP A 187 -9.10 7.89 -4.71
C ASP A 187 -8.53 6.71 -5.53
N GLU A 188 -7.65 5.90 -4.95
CA GLU A 188 -6.99 4.79 -5.66
C GLU A 188 -8.03 3.78 -6.18
N GLU A 189 -9.05 3.48 -5.36
CA GLU A 189 -10.07 2.46 -5.63
C GLU A 189 -10.99 2.83 -6.82
N ILE A 190 -10.88 4.07 -7.31
CA ILE A 190 -11.55 4.59 -8.51
C ILE A 190 -10.57 5.11 -9.57
N GLY A 191 -9.29 4.76 -9.45
CA GLY A 191 -8.24 4.95 -10.45
C GLY A 191 -7.16 5.99 -10.13
N GLY A 192 -7.19 6.65 -8.97
CA GLY A 192 -6.06 7.45 -8.47
C GLY A 192 -5.79 8.78 -9.19
N HIS A 193 -6.72 9.25 -10.03
CA HIS A 193 -6.54 10.41 -10.91
C HIS A 193 -6.43 11.75 -10.14
N ASN A 194 -7.10 11.85 -9.00
CA ASN A 194 -7.11 13.04 -8.14
C ASN A 194 -6.09 12.93 -7.00
N GLY A 195 -5.67 11.71 -6.66
CA GLY A 195 -4.71 11.45 -5.60
C GLY A 195 -3.30 11.24 -6.14
N ALA A 196 -2.91 9.99 -6.36
CA ALA A 196 -1.55 9.61 -6.73
C ALA A 196 -1.05 10.34 -7.99
N ALA A 197 -1.90 10.48 -9.02
CA ALA A 197 -1.53 11.20 -10.23
C ALA A 197 -1.21 12.69 -9.97
N LYS A 198 -1.94 13.35 -9.07
CA LYS A 198 -1.68 14.76 -8.71
C LYS A 198 -0.43 14.93 -7.86
N ILE A 199 -0.12 13.97 -6.98
CA ILE A 199 1.16 13.94 -6.28
C ILE A 199 2.30 13.76 -7.28
N ALA A 200 2.17 12.85 -8.25
CA ALA A 200 3.18 12.63 -9.27
C ALA A 200 3.41 13.88 -10.15
N GLU A 201 2.35 14.56 -10.57
CA GLU A 201 2.43 15.85 -11.28
C GLU A 201 3.20 16.89 -10.44
N LEU A 202 2.89 17.00 -9.15
CA LEU A 202 3.57 17.91 -8.23
C LEU A 202 5.07 17.59 -8.11
N LEU A 203 5.43 16.34 -7.85
CA LEU A 203 6.83 15.92 -7.76
C LEU A 203 7.58 16.16 -9.08
N ARG A 204 6.95 15.87 -10.22
CA ARG A 204 7.50 16.14 -11.54
C ARG A 204 7.73 17.64 -11.77
N SER A 205 6.80 18.50 -11.38
CA SER A 205 6.97 19.96 -11.50
C SER A 205 8.11 20.52 -10.64
N ARG A 206 8.50 19.78 -9.59
CA ARG A 206 9.65 20.08 -8.74
C ARG A 206 10.97 19.49 -9.25
N GLY A 207 10.95 18.78 -10.39
CA GLY A 207 12.12 18.10 -10.93
C GLY A 207 12.61 16.93 -10.06
N VAL A 208 11.74 16.33 -9.26
CA VAL A 208 12.10 15.20 -8.40
C VAL A 208 12.25 13.94 -9.25
N GLU A 209 13.43 13.32 -9.19
CA GLU A 209 13.68 11.98 -9.72
C GLU A 209 13.80 10.97 -8.58
N LEU A 210 12.92 9.99 -8.53
CA LEU A 210 12.90 8.96 -7.49
C LEU A 210 13.88 7.83 -7.83
N GLU A 211 14.65 7.40 -6.85
CA GLU A 211 15.48 6.19 -6.93
C GLU A 211 14.64 4.92 -6.83
N TYR A 212 13.57 4.98 -6.03
CA TYR A 212 12.77 3.83 -5.64
C TYR A 212 11.37 4.27 -5.23
N VAL A 213 10.39 3.42 -5.54
CA VAL A 213 8.99 3.56 -5.13
C VAL A 213 8.55 2.23 -4.52
N LEU A 214 7.89 2.30 -3.37
CA LEU A 214 7.17 1.19 -2.75
C LEU A 214 5.72 1.60 -2.55
N ASP A 215 4.81 0.74 -2.98
CA ASP A 215 3.37 0.86 -2.82
C ASP A 215 2.82 -0.46 -2.24
N GLU A 216 1.50 -0.57 -2.14
CA GLU A 216 0.84 -1.78 -1.68
C GLU A 216 1.24 -3.04 -2.46
N GLY A 217 1.05 -4.18 -1.81
CA GLY A 217 1.26 -5.49 -2.39
C GLY A 217 0.01 -6.35 -2.25
N MET A 218 0.17 -7.64 -2.49
CA MET A 218 -0.90 -8.61 -2.23
C MET A 218 -0.68 -9.32 -0.90
N ASN A 219 -1.78 -9.82 -0.35
CA ASN A 219 -1.76 -10.63 0.86
C ASN A 219 -1.26 -12.04 0.55
N ILE A 220 -0.37 -12.56 1.39
CA ILE A 220 -0.02 -13.99 1.38
C ILE A 220 -1.15 -14.73 2.07
N VAL A 221 -1.87 -15.56 1.33
CA VAL A 221 -3.04 -16.28 1.80
C VAL A 221 -2.81 -17.79 1.77
N ASP A 222 -3.42 -18.51 2.69
CA ASP A 222 -3.35 -19.97 2.75
C ASP A 222 -4.69 -20.59 2.36
N GLY A 223 -4.66 -21.62 1.52
CA GLY A 223 -5.84 -22.41 1.13
C GLY A 223 -6.86 -21.72 0.22
N ILE A 224 -6.59 -20.50 -0.28
CA ILE A 224 -7.50 -19.75 -1.16
C ILE A 224 -7.24 -20.04 -2.65
N ILE A 225 -5.98 -20.22 -3.05
CA ILE A 225 -5.61 -20.42 -4.45
C ILE A 225 -5.68 -21.91 -4.81
N PRO A 226 -6.56 -22.34 -5.75
CA PRO A 226 -6.65 -23.75 -6.12
C PRO A 226 -5.33 -24.29 -6.66
N GLY A 227 -4.88 -25.42 -6.11
CA GLY A 227 -3.65 -26.10 -6.53
C GLY A 227 -2.37 -25.61 -5.84
N ILE A 228 -2.46 -24.67 -4.90
CA ILE A 228 -1.33 -24.24 -4.06
C ILE A 228 -1.60 -24.64 -2.61
N ALA A 229 -0.73 -25.50 -2.06
CA ALA A 229 -0.87 -26.07 -0.72
C ALA A 229 -0.05 -25.34 0.36
N ALA A 230 0.71 -24.31 -0.04
CA ALA A 230 1.49 -23.47 0.86
C ALA A 230 1.00 -22.02 0.77
N PRO A 231 1.26 -21.17 1.78
CA PRO A 231 0.91 -19.75 1.71
C PRO A 231 1.51 -19.10 0.47
N ALA A 232 0.68 -18.38 -0.30
CA ALA A 232 1.05 -17.76 -1.56
C ALA A 232 0.38 -16.40 -1.76
#